data_AF-A0A2N1W964-F1
#
_entry.id   AF-A0A2N1W964-F1
#
_cell.length_a   1.000
_cell.length_b   1.000
_cell.length_c   1.000
_cell.angle_alpha   90.00
_cell.angle_beta   90.00
_cell.angle_gamma   90.00
#
_symmetry.space_group_name_H-M   'P 1'
#
loop_
_entity.id
_entity.type
_entity.pdbx_description
1 polymer ?
#
loop_
_entity_poly.entity_id
_entity_poly.type
_entity_poly.pdbx_seq_one_letter_code
_entity_poly.pdbx_strand_id
1 'polypeptide(L)'
;MVAGLAMLVMACGEKAPEAAETTETAPVAEAPAAGGTTHEVQMVLEGADYKYVPAALTIKAGDTVIFKSISGGLHNVQFYADSIPAG
;
A
#
# COMPACT_ATOMS: atom_id res chain seq x y z
N MET A 1 1.35 -62.68 -15.80
CA MET A 1 0.20 -62.66 -14.86
C MET A 1 0.77 -62.16 -13.54
N VAL A 2 0.55 -60.91 -13.12
CA VAL A 2 -0.71 -60.36 -12.59
C VAL A 2 -0.97 -58.96 -13.16
N ALA A 3 -2.26 -58.68 -13.35
CA ALA A 3 -2.86 -57.48 -13.91
C ALA A 3 -3.18 -56.43 -12.84
N GLY A 4 -3.41 -55.19 -13.29
CA GLY A 4 -4.17 -54.15 -12.59
C GLY A 4 -3.28 -53.16 -11.83
N LEU A 5 -3.56 -51.86 -11.79
CA LEU A 5 -4.73 -51.10 -12.20
C LEU A 5 -4.31 -49.63 -12.29
N ALA A 6 -4.84 -48.92 -13.28
CA ALA A 6 -4.55 -47.51 -13.56
C ALA A 6 -4.86 -46.57 -12.38
N MET A 7 -4.01 -45.55 -12.20
CA MET A 7 -4.44 -44.25 -11.70
C MET A 7 -3.95 -43.17 -12.66
N LEU A 8 -4.92 -42.58 -13.37
CA LEU A 8 -4.79 -41.29 -14.04
C LEU A 8 -4.55 -40.21 -12.99
N VAL A 9 -3.60 -39.30 -13.21
CA VAL A 9 -3.83 -37.84 -13.33
C VAL A 9 -2.68 -37.26 -14.16
N MET A 10 -2.95 -37.00 -15.44
CA MET A 10 -2.21 -35.99 -16.21
C MET A 10 -2.78 -34.63 -15.77
N ALA A 11 -2.00 -33.85 -15.03
CA ALA A 11 -2.19 -32.42 -14.89
C ALA A 11 -0.82 -31.76 -14.98
N CYS A 12 -0.42 -31.49 -16.23
CA CYS A 12 0.61 -30.49 -16.52
C CYS A 12 0.01 -29.15 -16.08
N GLY A 13 0.44 -28.67 -14.92
CA GLY A 13 0.24 -27.30 -14.49
C GLY A 13 1.62 -26.71 -14.28
N GLU A 14 2.18 -26.10 -15.32
CA GLU A 14 3.31 -25.19 -15.20
C GLU A 14 3.02 -24.19 -14.07
N LYS A 15 3.79 -24.26 -12.99
CA LYS A 15 3.85 -23.18 -12.01
C LYS A 15 4.54 -22.01 -12.71
N ALA A 16 3.76 -21.05 -13.21
CA ALA A 16 4.29 -19.74 -13.54
C ALA A 16 5.04 -19.21 -12.30
N PRO A 17 6.26 -18.66 -12.46
CA PRO A 17 6.91 -18.00 -11.34
C PRO A 17 6.01 -16.85 -10.92
N GLU A 18 5.59 -16.90 -9.65
CA GLU A 18 5.03 -15.75 -8.96
C GLU A 18 6.01 -14.60 -9.17
N ALA A 19 5.58 -13.57 -9.90
CA ALA A 19 6.37 -12.39 -10.08
C ALA A 19 6.57 -11.79 -8.69
N ALA A 20 7.78 -11.93 -8.16
CA ALA A 20 8.19 -11.19 -6.99
C ALA A 20 8.04 -9.70 -7.33
N GLU A 21 7.05 -9.04 -6.74
CA GLU A 21 7.05 -7.58 -6.68
C GLU A 21 8.34 -7.18 -5.99
N THR A 22 9.28 -6.71 -6.78
CA THR A 22 10.52 -6.17 -6.29
C THR A 22 10.15 -4.82 -5.73
N THR A 23 9.92 -4.73 -4.42
CA THR A 23 9.75 -3.45 -3.74
C THR A 23 11.08 -2.72 -3.82
N GLU A 24 11.26 -1.91 -4.86
CA GLU A 24 12.37 -0.98 -4.96
C GLU A 24 12.25 -0.02 -3.78
N THR A 25 13.17 -0.15 -2.83
CA THR A 25 13.20 0.71 -1.67
C THR A 25 13.77 2.05 -2.13
N ALA A 26 12.87 3.00 -2.44
CA ALA A 26 13.27 4.35 -2.77
C ALA A 26 14.13 4.94 -1.63
N PRO A 27 15.17 5.73 -1.93
CA PRO A 27 15.97 6.38 -0.91
C PRO A 27 15.07 7.24 -0.02
N VAL A 28 15.11 6.98 1.28
CA VAL A 28 14.36 7.75 2.28
C VAL A 28 15.07 9.09 2.44
N ALA A 29 14.48 10.15 1.88
CA ALA A 29 14.91 11.50 2.16
C ALA A 29 14.68 11.82 3.65
N GLU A 30 15.68 12.42 4.30
CA GLU A 30 15.52 12.88 5.68
C GLU A 30 14.43 13.96 5.74
N ALA A 31 13.37 13.68 6.50
CA ALA A 31 12.29 14.64 6.69
C ALA A 31 12.82 15.84 7.50
N PRO A 32 12.50 17.09 7.09
CA PRO A 32 12.89 18.27 7.86
C PRO A 32 12.29 18.20 9.27
N ALA A 33 12.99 18.80 10.25
CA ALA A 33 12.51 18.84 11.62
C ALA A 33 11.12 19.48 11.70
N ALA A 34 10.16 18.77 12.30
CA ALA A 34 8.79 19.24 12.47
C ALA A 34 8.77 20.52 13.32
N GLY A 35 8.52 21.66 12.68
CA GLY A 35 8.42 22.97 13.33
C GLY A 35 7.11 23.72 13.02
N GLY A 36 6.32 23.20 12.08
CA GLY A 36 5.04 23.74 11.65
C GLY A 36 3.83 23.16 12.39
N THR A 37 2.64 23.36 11.82
CA THR A 37 1.37 22.86 12.35
C THR A 37 1.24 21.36 12.11
N THR A 38 0.61 20.65 13.05
CA THR A 38 0.20 19.27 12.85
C THR A 38 -1.22 19.20 12.30
N HIS A 39 -1.38 18.51 11.18
CA HIS A 39 -2.67 18.20 10.56
C HIS A 39 -2.99 16.72 10.72
N GLU A 40 -4.26 16.36 10.87
CA GLU A 40 -4.70 14.96 10.92
C GLU A 40 -5.52 14.61 9.68
N VAL A 41 -5.21 13.46 9.08
CA VAL A 41 -6.01 12.82 8.04
C VAL A 41 -6.49 11.48 8.58
N GLN A 42 -7.79 11.35 8.76
CA GLN A 42 -8.44 10.11 9.19
C GLN A 42 -8.59 9.16 8.01
N MET A 43 -8.25 7.89 8.21
CA MET A 43 -8.48 6.81 7.25
C MET A 43 -9.64 5.95 7.75
N VAL A 44 -10.78 6.06 7.08
CA VAL A 44 -12.08 5.49 7.51
C VAL A 44 -12.66 4.57 6.44
N LEU A 45 -13.44 3.60 6.88
CA LEU A 45 -14.49 2.98 6.07
C LEU A 45 -15.81 3.71 6.37
N GLU A 46 -16.37 4.37 5.36
CA GLU A 46 -17.67 5.04 5.42
C GLU A 46 -18.63 4.32 4.47
N GLY A 47 -19.60 3.59 5.02
CA GLY A 47 -20.43 2.69 4.24
C GLY A 47 -19.59 1.55 3.67
N ALA A 48 -19.49 1.48 2.34
CA ALA A 48 -18.65 0.51 1.63
C ALA A 48 -17.34 1.13 1.10
N ASP A 49 -17.10 2.42 1.33
CA ASP A 49 -16.00 3.16 0.71
C ASP A 49 -14.88 3.45 1.71
N TYR A 50 -13.64 3.17 1.31
CA TYR A 50 -12.44 3.57 2.03
C TYR A 50 -12.05 5.00 1.67
N LYS A 51 -11.89 5.87 2.68
CA LYS A 51 -11.66 7.32 2.47
C LYS A 51 -10.58 7.88 3.38
N TYR A 52 -9.84 8.85 2.84
CA TYR A 52 -9.07 9.83 3.62
C TYR A 52 -9.96 11.04 3.94
N VAL A 53 -9.97 11.50 5.19
CA VAL A 53 -10.76 12.63 5.66
C VAL A 53 -9.87 13.61 6.46
N PRO A 54 -9.63 14.83 5.96
CA PRO A 54 -10.12 15.38 4.70
C PRO A 54 -9.46 14.70 3.47
N ALA A 55 -10.17 14.67 2.34
CA ALA A 55 -9.66 14.11 1.09
C ALA A 55 -8.66 15.03 0.37
N ALA A 56 -8.67 16.32 0.70
CA ALA A 56 -7.72 17.32 0.22
C ALA A 56 -7.25 18.16 1.40
N LEU A 57 -5.94 18.41 1.47
CA LEU A 57 -5.31 19.15 2.54
C LEU A 57 -4.27 20.10 1.95
N THR A 58 -4.32 21.37 2.33
CA THR A 58 -3.28 22.35 2.01
C THR A 58 -2.45 22.58 3.25
N ILE A 59 -1.14 22.37 3.15
CA ILE A 59 -0.17 22.55 4.24
C ILE A 59 0.95 23.51 3.85
N LYS A 60 1.74 23.93 4.83
CA LYS A 60 2.96 24.72 4.60
C LYS A 60 4.20 23.85 4.73
N ALA A 61 5.30 24.26 4.11
CA ALA A 61 6.59 23.61 4.32
C ALA A 61 6.94 23.62 5.82
N GLY A 62 7.35 22.46 6.34
CA GLY A 62 7.65 22.25 7.76
C GLY A 62 6.46 21.81 8.62
N ASP A 63 5.24 21.79 8.09
CA ASP A 63 4.08 21.17 8.76
C ASP A 63 4.24 19.64 8.82
N THR A 64 3.50 19.02 9.74
CA THR A 64 3.41 17.56 9.88
C THR A 64 2.00 17.08 9.56
N VAL A 65 1.87 15.95 8.84
CA VAL A 65 0.59 15.30 8.59
C VAL A 65 0.57 13.93 9.27
N ILE A 66 -0.39 13.71 10.16
CA ILE A 66 -0.63 12.43 10.83
C ILE A 66 -1.77 11.72 10.09
N PHE A 67 -1.47 10.58 9.50
CA PHE A 67 -2.47 9.67 8.95
C PHE A 67 -2.91 8.70 10.03
N LYS A 68 -4.18 8.73 10.42
CA LYS A 68 -4.71 7.94 11.53
C LYS A 68 -5.73 6.92 11.03
N SER A 69 -5.44 5.64 11.22
CA SER A 69 -6.42 4.57 10.95
C SER A 69 -7.54 4.63 11.97
N ILE A 70 -8.78 4.86 11.52
CA ILE A 70 -9.96 4.98 12.38
C ILE A 70 -10.87 3.74 12.26
N SER A 71 -11.16 3.29 11.03
CA SER A 71 -12.04 2.14 10.80
C SER A 71 -11.71 1.44 9.48
N GLY A 72 -12.22 0.22 9.25
CA GLY A 72 -12.08 -0.49 7.96
C GLY A 72 -10.91 -1.46 7.85
N GLY A 73 -10.08 -1.59 8.88
CA GLY A 73 -8.96 -2.54 8.89
C GLY A 73 -7.64 -1.92 8.44
N LEU A 74 -6.90 -2.65 7.60
CA LEU A 74 -5.56 -2.27 7.16
C LEU A 74 -5.62 -1.09 6.17
N HIS A 75 -4.82 -0.05 6.47
CA HIS A 75 -4.59 1.10 5.59
C HIS A 75 -3.10 1.29 5.38
N ASN A 76 -2.73 1.91 4.26
CA ASN A 76 -1.39 2.42 4.03
C ASN A 76 -1.46 3.89 3.57
N VAL A 77 -0.28 4.48 3.38
CA VAL A 77 -0.14 5.80 2.76
C VAL A 77 0.89 5.62 1.64
N GLN A 78 0.48 5.93 0.42
CA GLN A 78 1.34 5.92 -0.75
C GLN A 78 1.13 7.19 -1.55
N PHE A 79 2.22 7.73 -2.06
CA PHE A 79 2.22 8.88 -2.94
C PHE A 79 2.46 8.40 -4.37
N TYR A 80 1.80 9.03 -5.34
CA TYR A 80 2.14 8.81 -6.75
C TYR A 80 3.56 9.29 -7.00
N ALA A 81 4.39 8.43 -7.59
CA ALA A 81 5.82 8.71 -7.78
C ALA A 81 6.08 9.96 -8.64
N ASP A 82 5.17 10.27 -9.57
CA ASP A 82 5.24 11.42 -10.46
C ASP A 82 4.71 12.74 -9.84
N SER A 83 4.17 12.66 -8.62
CA SER A 83 3.51 13.79 -7.94
C SER A 83 4.33 14.35 -6.79
N ILE A 84 5.54 13.83 -6.55
CA ILE A 84 6.49 14.37 -5.57
C ILE A 84 7.48 15.28 -6.30
N PRO A 85 7.48 16.61 -6.05
CA PRO A 85 8.47 17.50 -6.63
C PRO A 85 9.89 17.10 -6.22
N ALA A 86 10.87 17.32 -7.11
CA ALA A 86 12.27 17.33 -6.69
C ALA A 86 12.44 18.45 -5.65
N GLY A 87 12.93 18.09 -4.46
CA GLY A 87 13.03 18.97 -3.30
C GLY A 87 13.83 20.24 -3.55
#